data_AF-T2JSC6-F1
#
_entry.id   AF-T2JSC6-F1
#
_cell.length_a   1.000
_cell.length_b   1.000
_cell.length_c   1.000
_cell.angle_alpha   90.00
_cell.angle_beta   90.00
_cell.angle_gamma   90.00
#
_symmetry.space_group_name_H-M   'P 1'
#
loop_
_entity.id
_entity.type
_entity.pdbx_description
1 polymer ?
#
loop_
_entity_poly.entity_id
_entity_poly.type
_entity_poly.pdbx_seq_one_letter_code
_entity_poly.pdbx_strand_id
1 'polypeptide(L)'
;MIFTRYTSRFGAIGNFFFGANQVESLIGTPVGTVGWFRRGVAPWFDFMELYGKEKNVKSYPRFSGLITGFGIIILGIVFTLRVF
;
A
#
# COMPACT_ATOMS: atom_id res chain seq x y z
N MET A 1 20.68 4.17 -1.79
CA MET A 1 19.22 4.34 -2.00
C MET A 1 18.49 3.57 -0.91
N ILE A 2 17.41 4.14 -0.34
CA ILE A 2 16.52 3.44 0.59
C ILE A 2 15.23 3.19 -0.16
N PHE A 3 14.79 1.93 -0.22
CA PHE A 3 13.53 1.60 -0.88
C PHE A 3 12.39 1.86 0.07
N THR A 4 11.34 2.50 -0.45
CA THR A 4 10.19 2.85 0.36
C THR A 4 8.97 2.08 -0.10
N ARG A 5 8.16 1.62 0.86
CA ARG A 5 7.01 0.76 0.57
C ARG A 5 5.73 1.44 1.06
N TYR A 6 4.86 1.72 0.11
CA TYR A 6 3.49 2.17 0.36
C TYR A 6 2.51 1.01 0.21
N THR A 7 1.45 0.99 1.01
CA THR A 7 0.33 0.07 0.83
C THR A 7 -0.99 0.79 1.04
N SER A 8 -1.82 0.83 0.01
CA SER A 8 -3.15 1.42 0.07
C SER A 8 -4.12 0.54 0.86
N ARG A 9 -5.31 1.07 1.16
CA ARG A 9 -6.38 0.33 1.83
C ARG A 9 -6.92 -0.85 1.01
N PHE A 10 -6.92 -0.73 -0.32
CA PHE A 10 -7.51 -1.69 -1.25
C PHE A 10 -6.46 -2.52 -2.01
N GLY A 11 -5.30 -2.75 -1.38
CA GLY A 11 -4.22 -3.55 -1.96
C GLY A 11 -3.77 -3.06 -3.33
N ALA A 12 -3.70 -3.98 -4.29
CA ALA A 12 -3.19 -3.69 -5.63
C ALA A 12 -4.01 -2.61 -6.36
N ILE A 13 -5.35 -2.64 -6.23
CA ILE A 13 -6.23 -1.68 -6.89
C ILE A 13 -5.99 -0.27 -6.33
N GLY A 14 -5.97 -0.13 -5.00
CA GLY A 14 -5.71 1.17 -4.39
C GLY A 14 -4.28 1.65 -4.59
N ASN A 15 -3.30 0.74 -4.73
CA ASN A 15 -1.91 1.11 -5.07
C ASN A 15 -1.84 1.67 -6.49
N PHE A 16 -2.59 1.10 -7.44
CA PHE A 16 -2.65 1.60 -8.81
C PHE A 16 -3.25 3.01 -8.87
N PHE A 17 -4.40 3.23 -8.22
CA PHE A 17 -5.02 4.56 -8.17
C PHE A 17 -4.18 5.60 -7.43
N PHE A 18 -3.44 5.18 -6.39
CA PHE A 18 -2.48 6.04 -5.71
C PHE A 18 -1.35 6.47 -6.65
N GLY A 19 -0.78 5.51 -7.39
CA GLY A 19 0.23 5.76 -8.41
C GLY A 19 -0.23 6.72 -9.49
N ALA A 20 -1.46 6.55 -9.98
CA ALA A 20 -2.01 7.35 -11.06
C ALA A 20 -2.36 8.80 -10.65
N ASN A 21 -2.81 9.03 -9.41
CA ASN A 21 -3.44 10.32 -9.04
C ASN A 21 -2.75 11.10 -7.93
N GLN A 22 -1.85 10.48 -7.14
CA GLN A 22 -1.25 11.12 -5.96
C GLN A 22 0.27 11.10 -5.96
N VAL A 23 0.91 10.21 -6.71
CA VAL A 23 2.38 10.14 -6.76
C VAL A 23 2.98 11.37 -7.45
N GLU A 24 2.35 11.86 -8.52
CA GLU A 24 2.90 12.98 -9.30
C GLU A 24 3.13 14.24 -8.46
N SER A 25 2.20 14.61 -7.58
CA SER A 25 2.34 15.78 -6.71
C SER A 25 3.37 15.59 -5.58
N LEU A 26 3.85 14.37 -5.36
CA LEU A 26 4.86 14.04 -4.34
C LEU A 26 6.27 13.96 -4.93
N ILE A 27 6.41 13.88 -6.26
CA ILE A 27 7.73 13.82 -6.91
C ILE A 27 8.38 15.21 -6.85
N GLY A 28 9.63 15.26 -6.37
CA GLY A 28 10.40 16.50 -6.29
C GLY A 28 10.00 17.45 -5.16
N THR A 29 9.01 17.08 -4.33
CA THR A 29 8.60 17.88 -3.17
C THR A 29 9.22 17.34 -1.88
N PRO A 30 9.65 18.21 -0.94
CA PRO A 30 10.11 17.77 0.37
C PRO A 30 8.92 17.27 1.19
N VAL A 31 8.98 16.01 1.60
CA VAL A 31 7.93 15.34 2.38
C VAL A 31 8.52 14.77 3.67
N GLY A 32 7.77 14.86 4.76
CA GLY A 32 8.06 14.17 6.01
C GLY A 32 7.39 12.80 6.03
N THR A 33 7.95 11.82 6.73
CA THR A 33 7.31 10.51 6.84
C THR A 33 7.62 9.82 8.16
N VAL A 34 6.67 9.02 8.63
CA VAL A 34 6.80 8.14 9.78
C VAL A 34 6.50 6.72 9.32
N GLY A 35 7.31 5.76 9.77
CA GLY A 35 7.25 4.40 9.31
C GLY A 35 8.23 3.48 10.03
N TRP A 36 8.25 2.22 9.59
CA TRP A 36 9.13 1.20 10.12
C TRP A 36 10.33 1.00 9.21
N PHE A 37 11.53 1.28 9.72
CA PHE A 37 12.75 0.94 9.03
C PHE A 37 13.09 -0.53 9.23
N ARG A 38 13.26 -1.26 8.13
CA ARG A 38 13.68 -2.67 8.13
C ARG A 38 15.08 -2.79 7.57
N ARG A 39 15.94 -3.44 8.36
CA ARG A 39 17.29 -3.82 7.95
C ARG A 39 17.24 -5.21 7.30
N GLY A 40 17.84 -5.35 6.13
CA GLY A 40 17.91 -6.58 5.36
C GLY A 40 18.92 -6.46 4.21
N VAL A 41 18.88 -7.37 3.24
CA VAL A 41 19.76 -7.36 2.05
C VAL A 41 19.70 -6.01 1.32
N ALA A 42 18.52 -5.39 1.29
CA ALA A 42 18.35 -3.99 0.97
C ALA A 42 17.65 -3.28 2.15
N PRO A 43 17.95 -1.99 2.42
CA PRO A 43 17.22 -1.21 3.40
C PRO A 43 15.83 -0.85 2.86
N TRP A 44 14.80 -1.21 3.62
CA TRP A 44 13.39 -0.90 3.30
C TRP A 44 12.80 0.01 4.36
N PHE A 45 11.95 0.94 3.95
CA PHE A 45 11.18 1.79 4.84
C PHE A 45 9.68 1.61 4.53
N ASP A 46 8.96 0.95 5.44
CA ASP A 46 7.52 0.80 5.33
C ASP A 46 6.84 2.06 5.87
N PHE A 47 6.21 2.81 4.98
CA PHE A 47 5.47 4.01 5.38
C PHE A 47 4.26 3.65 6.24
N MET A 48 3.99 4.50 7.22
CA MET A 48 2.73 4.51 7.97
C MET A 48 1.94 5.78 7.64
N GLU A 49 2.61 6.93 7.67
CA GLU A 49 2.08 8.21 7.26
C GLU A 49 3.14 9.05 6.55
N LEU A 50 2.72 9.77 5.52
CA LEU A 50 3.55 10.70 4.78
C LEU A 50 2.88 12.08 4.85
N TYR A 51 3.63 13.06 5.32
CA TYR A 51 3.23 14.44 5.51
C TYR A 51 3.76 15.27 4.35
N GLY A 52 2.88 15.68 3.45
CA GLY A 52 3.17 16.66 2.41
C GLY A 52 2.54 18.01 2.75
N LYS A 53 3.02 19.09 2.10
CA LYS A 53 2.42 20.42 2.24
C LYS A 53 0.93 20.46 1.88
N GLU A 54 0.51 19.64 0.91
CA GLU A 54 -0.86 19.64 0.39
C GLU A 54 -1.69 18.42 0.80
N LYS A 55 -1.05 17.25 0.98
CA LYS A 55 -1.76 16.00 1.28
C LYS A 55 -0.98 15.12 2.25
N ASN A 56 -1.73 14.59 3.21
CA ASN A 56 -1.28 13.51 4.07
C ASN A 56 -1.70 12.17 3.47
N VAL A 57 -0.72 11.28 3.26
CA VAL A 57 -0.95 9.95 2.70
C VAL A 57 -0.77 8.91 3.79
N LYS A 58 -1.80 8.10 4.04
CA LYS A 58 -1.78 7.02 5.02
C LYS A 58 -1.59 5.67 4.36
N SER A 59 -0.74 4.84 4.96
CA SER A 59 -0.42 3.50 4.51
C SER A 59 -1.06 2.48 5.46
N TYR A 60 -1.66 1.43 4.89
CA TYR A 60 -2.43 0.42 5.62
C TYR A 60 -1.99 -1.01 5.29
N PRO A 61 -0.75 -1.42 5.64
CA PRO A 61 -0.20 -2.70 5.22
C PRO A 61 -1.01 -3.91 5.73
N ARG A 62 -1.41 -3.90 7.00
CA ARG A 62 -2.16 -5.00 7.63
C ARG A 62 -3.59 -5.11 7.11
N PHE A 63 -4.28 -3.96 7.01
CA PHE A 63 -5.67 -3.91 6.57
C PHE A 63 -5.82 -4.33 5.11
N SER A 64 -4.89 -3.89 4.25
CA SER A 64 -4.82 -4.35 2.86
C SER A 64 -4.69 -5.87 2.77
N GLY A 65 -3.78 -6.46 3.54
CA GLY A 65 -3.57 -7.91 3.54
C GLY A 65 -4.82 -8.68 3.94
N LEU A 66 -5.56 -8.17 4.94
CA LEU A 66 -6.84 -8.76 5.37
C LEU A 66 -7.90 -8.70 4.28
N ILE A 67 -8.10 -7.55 3.62
CA ILE A 67 -9.08 -7.42 2.53
C ILE A 67 -8.72 -8.35 1.37
N THR A 68 -7.44 -8.38 0.96
CA THR A 68 -7.00 -9.24 -0.13
C THR A 68 -7.17 -10.72 0.22
N GLY A 69 -6.78 -11.13 1.43
CA GLY A 69 -6.96 -12.50 1.90
C GLY A 69 -8.43 -12.92 1.93
N PHE A 70 -9.30 -12.07 2.47
CA PHE A 70 -10.74 -12.33 2.51
C PHE A 70 -11.35 -12.41 1.11
N GLY A 71 -10.93 -11.53 0.19
CA GLY A 71 -11.36 -11.55 -1.20
C GLY A 71 -10.98 -12.86 -1.91
N ILE A 72 -9.78 -13.39 -1.68
CA ILE A 72 -9.33 -14.67 -2.24
C ILE A 72 -10.16 -15.83 -1.69
N ILE A 73 -10.47 -15.84 -0.39
CA ILE A 73 -11.31 -16.87 0.23
C ILE A 73 -12.70 -16.90 -0.41
N ILE A 74 -13.36 -15.73 -0.54
CA ILE A 74 -14.67 -15.63 -1.20
C ILE A 74 -14.60 -16.13 -2.65
N LEU A 75 -13.58 -15.70 -3.40
CA LEU A 75 -13.36 -16.16 -4.78
C LEU A 75 -13.26 -17.68 -4.86
N GLY A 76 -12.49 -18.30 -3.96
CA GLY A 76 -12.37 -19.75 -3.86
C GLY A 76 -13.73 -20.42 -3.63
N ILE A 77 -14.50 -19.93 -2.66
CA ILE A 77 -15.84 -20.46 -2.35
C ILE A 77 -16.78 -20.33 -3.56
N VAL A 78 -16.81 -19.17 -4.21
CA VAL A 78 -17.66 -18.92 -5.39
C VAL A 78 -17.29 -19.86 -6.53
N PHE A 79 -15.99 -20.06 -6.79
CA PHE A 79 -15.54 -21.00 -7.81
C PHE A 79 -15.91 -22.43 -7.47
N THR A 80 -15.72 -22.87 -6.23
CA THR A 80 -16.13 -24.22 -5.80
C THR A 80 -17.65 -24.42 -5.98
N LEU A 81 -18.48 -23.48 -5.52
CA LEU A 81 -19.94 -23.56 -5.63
C LEU A 81 -20.49 -23.43 -7.06
N ARG A 82 -19.72 -22.86 -7.99
CA ARG A 82 -20.09 -22.76 -9.42
C ARG A 82 -19.67 -23.98 -10.23
N VAL A 83 -18.79 -24.82 -9.69
CA VAL A 83 -18.22 -26.00 -10.36
C VAL A 83 -18.92 -27.30 -9.94
N PHE A 84 -19.58 -27.32 -8.78
CA PHE A 84 -20.52 -28.37 -8.35
C PHE A 84 -21.96 -28.01 -8.74
#